data_AF-A0A1V5UH68-F1
#
_entry.id   AF-A0A1V5UH68-F1
#
_cell.length_a   1.000
_cell.length_b   1.000
_cell.length_c   1.000
_cell.angle_alpha   90.00
_cell.angle_beta   90.00
_cell.angle_gamma   90.00
#
_symmetry.space_group_name_H-M   'P 1'
#
loop_
_entity.id
_entity.type
_entity.pdbx_description
1 polymer ?
#
loop_
_entity_poly.entity_id
_entity_poly.type
_entity_poly.pdbx_seq_one_letter_code
_entity_poly.pdbx_strand_id
1 'polypeptide(L)'
;MNYFVWMVLFLFSTFNINKNVCDYLVGSENETPIITEINYSYSSEEFVLNYVELYNLVSSDDVEKTFISVFTDGEVESKKSLSNQPLFNKGFILVSCVEDYDVLPDLFIGSVTFNESILLELVIELDGEDFIFDSILLTTIGDSEEGFVINEGNNISISRIDEYGEYINTNDYKNDFSLASPTPINSALTVAMYIMEEDTPGQAQYKQPIAKEMLKQLSAQQLDYFRNDNHYLLIEARERYENWSSAVGDVNPYEDRNIKMSKSSTIVIIILLVGLLGICYIVFKRQVNK
;
A
#
# COMPACT_ATOMS: atom_id res chain seq x y z
N MET A 1 24.21 -12.48 36.46
CA MET A 1 25.26 -12.25 35.45
C MET A 1 25.34 -13.48 34.54
N ASN A 2 24.58 -13.49 33.44
CA ASN A 2 24.76 -14.39 32.28
C ASN A 2 23.73 -14.24 31.14
N TYR A 3 22.83 -13.25 31.19
CA TYR A 3 21.89 -13.00 30.08
C TYR A 3 22.51 -12.14 28.94
N PHE A 4 23.55 -11.35 29.24
CA PHE A 4 24.19 -10.46 28.26
C PHE A 4 25.05 -11.21 27.21
N VAL A 5 25.50 -12.43 27.52
CA VAL A 5 26.38 -13.20 26.62
C VAL A 5 25.58 -13.93 25.53
N TRP A 6 24.30 -14.22 25.77
CA TRP A 6 23.45 -14.89 24.76
C TRP A 6 22.88 -13.92 23.72
N MET A 7 22.64 -12.66 24.08
CA MET A 7 22.18 -11.63 23.15
C MET A 7 23.28 -11.26 22.13
N VAL A 8 24.53 -11.18 22.60
CA VAL A 8 25.69 -10.90 21.74
C VAL A 8 26.00 -12.07 20.81
N LEU A 9 25.75 -13.32 21.21
CA LEU A 9 25.95 -14.48 20.33
C LEU A 9 24.88 -14.61 19.23
N PHE A 10 23.66 -14.11 19.45
CA PHE A 10 22.62 -14.07 18.41
C PHE A 10 22.94 -13.02 17.33
N LEU A 11 23.55 -11.89 17.73
CA LEU A 11 23.99 -10.82 16.83
C LEU A 11 25.22 -11.19 15.96
N PHE A 12 26.04 -12.17 16.36
CA PHE A 12 27.20 -12.58 15.57
C PHE A 12 26.97 -13.82 14.68
N SER A 13 25.90 -14.60 14.89
CA SER A 13 25.59 -15.73 13.99
C SER A 13 24.88 -15.32 12.70
N THR A 14 24.33 -14.10 12.62
CA THR A 14 23.69 -13.54 11.42
C THR A 14 24.69 -12.89 10.44
N PHE A 15 25.97 -12.75 10.81
CA PHE A 15 26.99 -12.10 9.96
C PHE A 15 27.74 -13.01 8.98
N ASN A 16 27.33 -14.28 8.84
CA ASN A 16 27.76 -15.11 7.71
C ASN A 16 26.69 -15.12 6.62
N ILE A 17 26.33 -13.92 6.17
CA ILE A 17 25.56 -13.75 4.95
C ILE A 17 26.41 -14.34 3.82
N ASN A 18 25.86 -15.40 3.24
CA ASN A 18 26.43 -16.10 2.11
C ASN A 18 26.73 -15.04 1.03
N LYS A 19 28.01 -14.86 0.69
CA LYS A 19 28.48 -13.80 -0.22
C LYS A 19 27.73 -13.77 -1.57
N ASN A 20 27.12 -14.89 -1.96
CA ASN A 20 26.32 -15.04 -3.16
C ASN A 20 24.87 -14.49 -3.03
N VAL A 21 24.34 -14.30 -1.81
CA VAL A 21 23.02 -13.67 -1.55
C VAL A 21 23.15 -12.15 -1.50
N CYS A 22 24.28 -11.64 -0.99
CA CYS A 22 24.61 -10.21 -1.11
C CYS A 22 24.65 -9.77 -2.58
N ASP A 23 25.15 -10.59 -3.51
CA ASP A 23 25.17 -10.22 -4.94
C ASP A 23 23.76 -10.24 -5.59
N TYR A 24 22.76 -10.86 -4.95
CA TYR A 24 21.34 -10.81 -5.37
C TYR A 24 20.60 -9.60 -4.75
N LEU A 25 21.06 -9.13 -3.58
CA LEU A 25 20.53 -7.97 -2.85
C LEU A 25 21.28 -6.65 -3.16
N VAL A 26 22.45 -6.72 -3.80
CA VAL A 26 23.21 -5.57 -4.35
C VAL A 26 22.87 -5.39 -5.85
N GLY A 27 21.73 -5.93 -6.28
CA GLY A 27 21.11 -5.69 -7.57
C GLY A 27 20.43 -4.32 -7.60
N SER A 28 21.23 -3.26 -7.70
CA SER A 28 20.84 -1.85 -7.75
C SER A 28 20.22 -1.29 -6.46
N GLU A 29 20.65 -0.10 -6.08
CA GLU A 29 20.17 0.66 -4.90
C GLU A 29 18.67 1.06 -5.00
N ASN A 30 17.87 0.46 -5.88
CA ASN A 30 16.57 0.97 -6.34
C ASN A 30 15.47 -0.10 -6.55
N GLU A 31 15.57 -1.32 -6.01
CA GLU A 31 14.61 -2.40 -6.34
C GLU A 31 14.12 -3.22 -5.14
N THR A 32 13.91 -2.60 -3.96
CA THR A 32 13.18 -3.22 -2.82
C THR A 32 12.13 -2.27 -2.26
N PRO A 33 11.03 -2.75 -1.65
CA PRO A 33 10.09 -1.86 -0.96
C PRO A 33 10.76 -1.22 0.25
N ILE A 34 10.34 -0.01 0.61
CA ILE A 34 11.00 0.76 1.65
C ILE A 34 9.95 1.48 2.54
N ILE A 35 10.18 1.64 3.84
CA ILE A 35 9.33 2.39 4.80
C ILE A 35 9.56 3.90 4.70
N THR A 36 8.66 4.65 4.05
CA THR A 36 8.85 6.08 3.78
C THR A 36 8.41 6.98 4.91
N GLU A 37 7.32 6.61 5.60
CA GLU A 37 6.74 7.40 6.66
C GLU A 37 6.15 6.52 7.75
N ILE A 38 6.27 6.95 9.00
CA ILE A 38 5.54 6.38 10.13
C ILE A 38 4.85 7.49 10.89
N ASN A 39 3.58 7.26 11.20
CA ASN A 39 2.79 8.18 11.99
C ASN A 39 2.28 7.51 13.25
N TYR A 40 2.43 8.19 14.38
CA TYR A 40 2.02 7.69 15.68
C TYR A 40 1.40 8.79 16.54
N SER A 41 0.77 8.38 17.62
CA SER A 41 0.20 9.26 18.63
C SER A 41 0.38 8.66 20.01
N TYR A 42 0.46 9.52 21.03
CA TYR A 42 0.42 9.11 22.42
C TYR A 42 -0.98 9.35 22.97
N SER A 43 -1.65 8.29 23.40
CA SER A 43 -3.01 8.32 23.93
C SER A 43 -3.10 7.40 25.14
N SER A 44 -3.71 7.89 26.22
CA SER A 44 -4.14 7.04 27.34
C SER A 44 -3.03 6.14 27.93
N GLU A 45 -1.84 6.71 28.12
CA GLU A 45 -0.63 6.08 28.69
C GLU A 45 0.22 5.22 27.73
N GLU A 46 -0.23 4.99 26.50
CA GLU A 46 0.49 4.20 25.50
C GLU A 46 0.67 4.95 24.17
N PHE A 47 1.66 4.52 23.39
CA PHE A 47 1.78 4.94 22.01
C PHE A 47 0.89 4.08 21.12
N VAL A 48 0.27 4.72 20.15
CA VAL A 48 -0.57 4.12 19.12
C VAL A 48 0.09 4.38 17.79
N LEU A 49 0.38 3.32 17.04
CA LEU A 49 0.78 3.45 15.64
C LEU A 49 -0.48 3.77 14.83
N ASN A 50 -0.48 4.89 14.11
CA ASN A 50 -1.63 5.30 13.30
C ASN A 50 -1.57 4.67 11.92
N TYR A 51 -0.45 4.90 11.21
CA TYR A 51 -0.19 4.30 9.91
C TYR A 51 1.31 4.18 9.63
N VAL A 52 1.63 3.35 8.64
CA VAL A 52 2.95 3.23 8.02
C VAL A 52 2.77 3.43 6.52
N GLU A 53 3.58 4.28 5.92
CA GLU A 53 3.65 4.42 4.47
C GLU A 53 4.88 3.69 3.95
N LEU A 54 4.68 2.90 2.90
CA LEU A 54 5.72 2.19 2.19
C LEU A 54 5.79 2.72 0.77
N TYR A 55 6.97 2.70 0.17
CA TYR A 55 7.14 2.92 -1.27
C TYR A 55 7.74 1.67 -1.89
N ASN A 56 6.98 1.01 -2.77
CA ASN A 56 7.49 -0.13 -3.50
C ASN A 56 8.27 0.32 -4.73
N LEU A 57 9.59 0.10 -4.70
CA LEU A 57 10.49 0.34 -5.82
C LEU A 57 10.56 -0.85 -6.80
N VAL A 58 10.04 -2.03 -6.43
CA VAL A 58 10.15 -3.26 -7.24
C VAL A 58 8.99 -3.38 -8.21
N SER A 59 9.31 -3.54 -9.49
CA SER A 59 8.34 -3.84 -10.54
C SER A 59 8.15 -5.36 -10.78
N SER A 60 8.62 -6.23 -9.88
CA SER A 60 8.66 -7.68 -10.09
C SER A 60 7.48 -8.44 -9.46
N ASP A 61 7.24 -9.65 -9.97
CA ASP A 61 6.21 -10.58 -9.49
C ASP A 61 6.53 -11.20 -8.10
N ASP A 62 7.70 -10.91 -7.50
CA ASP A 62 8.15 -11.48 -6.22
C ASP A 62 7.48 -10.86 -4.98
N VAL A 63 6.59 -9.90 -5.21
CA VAL A 63 5.70 -9.27 -4.24
C VAL A 63 4.89 -10.26 -3.41
N GLU A 64 4.61 -11.45 -3.97
CA GLU A 64 3.82 -12.48 -3.29
C GLU A 64 4.46 -12.97 -1.97
N LYS A 65 5.73 -12.64 -1.74
CA LYS A 65 6.50 -13.07 -0.57
C LYS A 65 6.91 -11.93 0.34
N THR A 66 6.35 -10.73 0.14
CA THR A 66 6.64 -9.57 0.99
C THR A 66 5.69 -9.48 2.18
N PHE A 67 6.24 -9.22 3.35
CA PHE A 67 5.51 -9.06 4.61
C PHE A 67 5.98 -7.81 5.35
N ILE A 68 5.06 -7.21 6.10
CA ILE A 68 5.39 -6.32 7.20
C ILE A 68 5.27 -7.09 8.51
N SER A 69 6.33 -7.05 9.30
CA SER A 69 6.40 -7.60 10.65
C SER A 69 6.44 -6.44 11.65
N VAL A 70 5.61 -6.52 12.67
CA VAL A 70 5.51 -5.54 13.75
C VAL A 70 5.86 -6.22 15.06
N PHE A 71 6.83 -5.65 15.77
CA PHE A 71 7.23 -6.07 17.10
C PHE A 71 7.02 -4.93 18.07
N THR A 72 6.34 -5.19 19.17
CA THR A 72 6.08 -4.21 20.23
C THR A 72 6.75 -4.66 21.51
N ASP A 73 7.51 -3.77 22.13
CA ASP A 73 8.16 -4.01 23.42
C ASP A 73 8.97 -5.34 23.46
N GLY A 74 9.55 -5.71 22.31
CA GLY A 74 10.39 -6.92 22.13
C GLY A 74 9.63 -8.22 21.79
N GLU A 75 8.32 -8.19 21.62
CA GLU A 75 7.50 -9.35 21.24
C GLU A 75 6.91 -9.20 19.83
N VAL A 76 6.76 -10.31 19.08
CA VAL A 76 6.09 -10.31 17.77
C VAL A 76 4.60 -10.06 17.96
N GLU A 77 4.09 -8.94 17.46
CA GLU A 77 2.67 -8.61 17.55
C GLU A 77 1.93 -9.02 16.27
N SER A 78 2.51 -8.77 15.09
CA SER A 78 1.88 -9.14 13.82
C SER A 78 2.88 -9.40 12.69
N LYS A 79 2.53 -10.32 11.77
CA LYS A 79 3.19 -10.51 10.47
C LYS A 79 2.08 -10.56 9.41
N LYS A 80 2.06 -9.62 8.47
CA LYS A 80 1.00 -9.48 7.47
C LYS A 80 1.58 -9.46 6.06
N SER A 81 1.01 -10.29 5.20
CA SER A 81 1.43 -10.36 3.80
C SER A 81 0.91 -9.16 3.03
N LEU A 82 1.77 -8.61 2.17
CA LEU A 82 1.45 -7.50 1.29
C LEU A 82 1.02 -7.97 -0.11
N SER A 83 1.08 -9.28 -0.36
CA SER A 83 0.94 -10.00 -1.64
C SER A 83 -0.39 -9.89 -2.39
N ASN A 84 -1.49 -9.51 -1.73
CA ASN A 84 -2.83 -9.52 -2.33
C ASN A 84 -3.35 -8.13 -2.74
N GLN A 85 -2.50 -7.10 -2.70
CA GLN A 85 -2.92 -5.74 -3.04
C GLN A 85 -2.63 -5.44 -4.52
N PRO A 86 -3.66 -5.15 -5.36
CA PRO A 86 -3.48 -4.84 -6.79
C PRO A 86 -2.54 -3.65 -7.05
N LEU A 87 -2.34 -2.81 -6.02
CA LEU A 87 -1.51 -1.62 -6.01
C LEU A 87 -0.09 -1.86 -5.54
N PHE A 88 0.19 -3.03 -4.95
CA PHE A 88 1.47 -3.27 -4.29
C PHE A 88 2.64 -3.08 -5.25
N ASN A 89 2.49 -3.43 -6.53
CA ASN A 89 3.62 -3.47 -7.45
C ASN A 89 4.12 -2.10 -7.92
N LYS A 90 3.47 -0.96 -7.60
CA LYS A 90 3.74 0.32 -8.31
C LYS A 90 3.45 1.61 -7.53
N GLY A 91 4.15 1.84 -6.41
CA GLY A 91 4.19 3.15 -5.75
C GLY A 91 4.01 3.11 -4.24
N PHE A 92 3.33 4.11 -3.70
CA PHE A 92 3.05 4.22 -2.26
C PHE A 92 1.95 3.28 -1.80
N ILE A 93 2.11 2.79 -0.57
CA ILE A 93 1.19 1.88 0.10
C ILE A 93 1.00 2.39 1.50
N LEU A 94 -0.25 2.67 1.87
CA LEU A 94 -0.60 3.07 3.21
C LEU A 94 -1.12 1.88 4.00
N VAL A 95 -0.40 1.52 5.06
CA VAL A 95 -0.76 0.48 6.00
C VAL A 95 -1.37 1.13 7.24
N SER A 96 -2.68 1.01 7.45
CA SER A 96 -3.32 1.52 8.68
C SER A 96 -3.17 0.53 9.82
N CYS A 97 -2.94 1.11 10.99
CA CYS A 97 -2.81 0.43 12.26
C CYS A 97 -3.92 0.87 13.24
N VAL A 98 -5.01 1.47 12.76
CA VAL A 98 -6.21 1.78 13.54
C VAL A 98 -7.50 1.56 12.71
N GLU A 99 -8.58 1.09 13.36
CA GLU A 99 -9.83 0.72 12.67
C GLU A 99 -10.54 1.92 12.02
N ASP A 100 -10.53 3.07 12.70
CA ASP A 100 -11.25 4.29 12.31
C ASP A 100 -10.26 5.42 11.98
N TYR A 101 -9.24 5.16 11.16
CA TYR A 101 -8.52 6.29 10.57
C TYR A 101 -9.43 6.96 9.54
N ASP A 102 -9.40 8.28 9.44
CA ASP A 102 -10.08 9.04 8.36
C ASP A 102 -9.55 8.69 6.94
N VAL A 103 -8.68 7.68 6.85
CA VAL A 103 -8.06 7.15 5.65
C VAL A 103 -8.35 5.65 5.54
N LEU A 104 -8.90 5.22 4.40
CA LEU A 104 -9.00 3.79 4.08
C LEU A 104 -7.60 3.33 3.63
N PRO A 105 -6.95 2.44 4.38
CA PRO A 105 -5.62 1.98 4.01
C PRO A 105 -5.66 1.03 2.83
N ASP A 106 -4.54 0.95 2.11
CA ASP A 106 -4.28 -0.14 1.17
C ASP A 106 -4.20 -1.49 1.93
N LEU A 107 -3.77 -1.47 3.19
CA LEU A 107 -3.74 -2.63 4.08
C LEU A 107 -4.06 -2.26 5.52
N PHE A 108 -5.00 -2.97 6.15
CA PHE A 108 -5.22 -2.89 7.60
C PHE A 108 -4.54 -4.07 8.31
N ILE A 109 -3.66 -3.79 9.28
CA ILE A 109 -2.92 -4.84 10.00
C ILE A 109 -3.46 -5.14 11.40
N GLY A 110 -4.39 -4.31 11.90
CA GLY A 110 -4.89 -4.37 13.28
C GLY A 110 -4.43 -3.16 14.08
N SER A 111 -5.07 -2.94 15.25
CA SER A 111 -4.62 -1.92 16.19
C SER A 111 -3.28 -2.31 16.81
N VAL A 112 -2.29 -1.40 16.71
CA VAL A 112 -0.93 -1.60 17.20
C VAL A 112 -0.62 -0.56 18.26
N THR A 113 -0.26 -1.02 19.46
CA THR A 113 0.04 -0.17 20.62
C THR A 113 1.31 -0.62 21.31
N PHE A 114 2.09 0.31 21.86
CA PHE A 114 3.38 0.01 22.49
C PHE A 114 3.73 1.03 23.59
N ASN A 115 4.58 0.64 24.54
CA ASN A 115 4.94 1.50 25.69
C ASN A 115 6.34 2.08 25.57
N GLU A 116 7.32 1.25 25.21
CA GLU A 116 8.73 1.62 25.21
C GLU A 116 9.31 1.64 23.80
N SER A 117 8.91 0.66 22.97
CA SER A 117 9.46 0.54 21.63
C SER A 117 8.57 -0.20 20.66
N ILE A 118 8.72 0.14 19.39
CA ILE A 118 8.16 -0.60 18.27
C ILE A 118 9.24 -0.78 17.20
N LEU A 119 9.40 -2.00 16.73
CA LEU A 119 10.25 -2.35 15.60
C LEU A 119 9.36 -2.76 14.44
N LEU A 120 9.52 -2.07 13.32
CA LEU A 120 8.88 -2.39 12.05
C LEU A 120 9.93 -2.97 11.14
N GLU A 121 9.68 -4.15 10.60
CA GLU A 121 10.55 -4.81 9.63
C GLU A 121 9.75 -5.12 8.37
N LEU A 122 10.31 -4.77 7.23
CA LEU A 122 9.87 -5.30 5.96
C LEU A 122 10.73 -6.49 5.58
N VAL A 123 10.07 -7.63 5.35
CA VAL A 123 10.74 -8.91 5.12
C VAL A 123 10.23 -9.58 3.86
N ILE A 124 11.13 -10.25 3.14
CA ILE A 124 10.80 -11.14 2.04
C ILE A 124 11.06 -12.58 2.49
N GLU A 125 10.06 -13.44 2.36
CA GLU A 125 10.19 -14.85 2.71
C GLU A 125 10.70 -15.62 1.48
N LEU A 126 11.93 -16.13 1.51
CA LEU A 126 12.50 -16.93 0.43
C LEU A 126 12.85 -18.31 0.95
N ASP A 127 12.32 -19.35 0.31
CA ASP A 127 12.55 -20.75 0.66
C ASP A 127 12.25 -21.10 2.14
N GLY A 128 11.32 -20.37 2.76
CA GLY A 128 10.92 -20.55 4.17
C GLY A 128 11.82 -19.82 5.18
N GLU A 129 12.73 -18.97 4.71
CA GLU A 129 13.54 -18.07 5.55
C GLU A 129 13.15 -16.61 5.31
N ASP A 130 13.11 -15.82 6.38
CA ASP A 130 12.81 -14.39 6.33
C ASP A 130 14.10 -13.58 6.10
N PHE A 131 14.09 -12.72 5.08
CA PHE A 131 15.16 -11.78 4.78
C PHE A 131 14.66 -10.36 4.99
N ILE A 132 15.31 -9.62 5.90
CA ILE A 132 14.98 -8.21 6.18
C ILE A 132 15.61 -7.34 5.09
N PHE A 133 14.82 -6.47 4.50
CA PHE A 133 15.29 -5.49 3.50
C PHE A 133 15.15 -4.04 3.96
N ASP A 134 14.24 -3.76 4.90
CA ASP A 134 14.16 -2.45 5.54
C ASP A 134 13.64 -2.62 6.97
N SER A 135 14.04 -1.73 7.87
CA SER A 135 13.62 -1.78 9.26
C SER A 135 13.71 -0.42 9.92
N ILE A 136 12.94 -0.22 10.98
CA ILE A 136 13.07 0.95 11.85
C ILE A 136 12.59 0.64 13.25
N LEU A 137 13.43 0.99 14.22
CA LEU A 137 13.13 0.96 15.64
C LEU A 137 12.73 2.34 16.12
N LEU A 138 11.53 2.48 16.67
CA LEU A 138 11.10 3.65 17.43
C LEU A 138 11.21 3.36 18.91
N THR A 139 11.75 4.29 19.68
CA THR A 139 11.97 4.08 21.13
C THR A 139 11.86 5.35 21.94
N THR A 140 11.40 5.23 23.19
CA THR A 140 11.41 6.31 24.17
C THR A 140 12.80 6.55 24.79
N ILE A 141 13.78 5.67 24.53
CA ILE A 141 15.13 5.76 25.08
C ILE A 141 15.94 6.80 24.30
N GLY A 142 16.14 7.96 24.94
CA GLY A 142 16.79 9.13 24.32
C GLY A 142 18.22 8.96 23.79
N ASP A 143 18.95 7.95 24.27
CA ASP A 143 20.34 7.67 23.87
C ASP A 143 20.49 6.40 23.01
N SER A 144 19.41 5.92 22.38
CA SER A 144 19.49 4.71 21.55
C SER A 144 20.41 4.91 20.34
N GLU A 145 21.47 4.10 20.22
CA GLU A 145 22.33 4.08 19.02
C GLU A 145 21.61 3.48 17.81
N GLU A 146 20.60 2.64 18.03
CA GLU A 146 19.98 1.78 17.01
C GLU A 146 18.54 2.20 16.64
N GLY A 147 17.97 3.23 17.27
CA GLY A 147 16.58 3.62 17.04
C GLY A 147 16.32 5.13 16.97
N PHE A 148 15.20 5.50 16.36
CA PHE A 148 14.67 6.85 16.33
C PHE A 148 13.94 7.15 17.64
N VAL A 149 14.34 8.23 18.30
CA VAL A 149 13.76 8.63 19.58
C VAL A 149 12.42 9.31 19.36
N ILE A 150 11.36 8.73 19.92
CA ILE A 150 10.01 9.28 19.85
C ILE A 150 9.66 10.04 21.13
N ASN A 151 8.72 10.98 20.99
CA ASN A 151 8.22 11.79 22.09
C ASN A 151 6.70 11.69 22.16
N GLU A 152 6.15 11.98 23.34
CA GLU A 152 4.70 12.12 23.49
C GLU A 152 4.17 13.25 22.60
N GLY A 153 3.05 12.98 21.93
CA GLY A 153 2.34 13.98 21.15
C GLY A 153 1.24 13.34 20.30
N ASN A 154 0.54 14.16 19.55
CA ASN A 154 -0.58 13.70 18.73
C ASN A 154 -0.23 13.85 17.25
N ASN A 155 -0.52 12.82 16.46
CA ASN A 155 -0.30 12.75 15.02
C ASN A 155 1.13 13.15 14.60
N ILE A 156 2.13 12.61 15.30
CA ILE A 156 3.53 12.84 14.98
C ILE A 156 3.89 11.96 13.79
N SER A 157 4.47 12.57 12.76
CA SER A 157 5.01 11.87 11.60
C SER A 157 6.53 11.96 11.58
N ILE A 158 7.16 10.84 11.26
CA ILE A 158 8.56 10.75 10.88
C ILE A 158 8.63 10.23 9.46
N SER A 159 9.49 10.82 8.66
CA SER A 159 9.69 10.42 7.26
C SER A 159 11.17 10.42 6.93
N ARG A 160 11.55 9.64 5.94
CA ARG A 160 12.92 9.64 5.42
C ARG A 160 13.02 10.36 4.09
N ILE A 161 12.94 11.67 4.19
CA ILE A 161 12.95 12.61 3.08
C ILE A 161 14.08 13.60 3.33
N ASP A 162 14.83 13.94 2.29
CA ASP A 162 15.89 14.93 2.35
C ASP A 162 15.38 16.38 2.31
N GLU A 163 16.30 17.34 2.35
CA GLU A 163 15.97 18.76 2.29
C GLU A 163 15.30 19.20 0.97
N TYR A 164 15.35 18.37 -0.07
CA TYR A 164 14.76 18.61 -1.39
C TYR A 164 13.43 17.88 -1.60
N GLY A 165 12.99 17.04 -0.66
CA GLY A 165 11.78 16.25 -0.82
C GLY A 165 12.00 14.88 -1.46
N GLU A 166 13.26 14.45 -1.61
CA GLU A 166 13.62 13.14 -2.17
C GLU A 166 13.78 12.10 -1.07
N TYR A 167 13.40 10.85 -1.35
CA TYR A 167 13.52 9.77 -0.38
C TYR A 167 14.98 9.37 -0.17
N ILE A 168 15.36 9.25 1.09
CA ILE A 168 16.69 8.79 1.50
C ILE A 168 16.63 7.29 1.78
N ASN A 169 17.57 6.52 1.25
CA ASN A 169 17.78 5.13 1.62
C ASN A 169 19.29 4.83 1.64
N THR A 170 19.98 5.22 2.71
CA THR A 170 21.43 5.00 2.86
C THR A 170 21.74 3.71 3.60
N ASN A 171 20.71 2.93 3.95
CA ASN A 171 20.75 1.82 4.92
C ASN A 171 21.15 2.29 6.34
N ASP A 172 21.15 3.59 6.61
CA ASP A 172 21.23 4.15 7.95
C ASP A 172 19.81 4.41 8.47
N TYR A 173 19.15 3.32 8.87
CA TYR A 173 17.75 3.27 9.25
C TYR A 173 17.35 4.24 10.38
N LYS A 174 18.32 4.79 11.12
CA LYS A 174 18.09 5.81 12.13
C LYS A 174 18.23 7.22 11.55
N ASN A 175 19.34 7.50 10.87
CA ASN A 175 19.67 8.85 10.43
C ASN A 175 18.97 9.24 9.12
N ASP A 176 18.40 8.27 8.41
CA ASP A 176 17.59 8.54 7.23
C ASP A 176 16.25 9.18 7.60
N PHE A 177 15.77 9.03 8.83
CA PHE A 177 14.48 9.55 9.28
C PHE A 177 14.60 10.88 10.01
N SER A 178 13.59 11.73 9.81
CA SER A 178 13.43 13.00 10.51
C SER A 178 11.96 13.29 10.77
N LEU A 179 11.69 14.21 11.71
CA LEU A 179 10.33 14.69 11.95
C LEU A 179 9.81 15.42 10.71
N ALA A 180 8.58 15.10 10.31
CA ALA A 180 7.95 15.66 9.13
C ALA A 180 6.50 16.04 9.38
N SER A 181 5.90 16.69 8.37
CA SER A 181 4.46 16.84 8.33
C SER A 181 3.85 15.53 7.82
N PRO A 182 2.74 15.04 8.42
CA PRO A 182 2.07 13.84 7.95
C PRO A 182 1.72 13.94 6.46
N THR A 183 2.13 12.95 5.65
CA THR A 183 1.75 12.85 4.24
C THR A 183 0.91 11.60 3.93
N PRO A 184 -0.20 11.31 4.64
CA PRO A 184 -1.05 10.14 4.39
C PRO A 184 -1.79 10.20 3.03
N ILE A 185 -1.39 11.11 2.15
CA ILE A 185 -1.97 11.42 0.86
C ILE A 185 -1.19 10.78 -0.31
N ASN A 186 0.01 10.22 -0.09
CA ASN A 186 0.85 9.75 -1.20
C ASN A 186 0.29 8.49 -1.89
N SER A 187 -0.64 7.74 -1.30
CA SER A 187 -1.40 6.70 -2.02
C SER A 187 -2.13 7.26 -3.26
N ALA A 188 -2.50 8.55 -3.27
CA ALA A 188 -3.03 9.20 -4.48
C ALA A 188 -2.00 9.27 -5.62
N LEU A 189 -0.71 9.41 -5.30
CA LEU A 189 0.38 9.37 -6.28
C LEU A 189 0.52 7.98 -6.89
N THR A 190 0.32 6.90 -6.13
CA THR A 190 0.27 5.51 -6.65
C THR A 190 -0.77 5.37 -7.75
N VAL A 191 -1.96 5.93 -7.54
CA VAL A 191 -3.02 5.89 -8.54
C VAL A 191 -2.62 6.69 -9.79
N ALA A 192 -1.98 7.85 -9.59
CA ALA A 192 -1.48 8.65 -10.69
C ALA A 192 -0.36 7.95 -11.48
N MET A 193 0.56 7.28 -10.80
CA MET A 193 1.62 6.47 -11.43
C MET A 193 1.03 5.37 -12.30
N TYR A 194 0.03 4.63 -11.80
CA TYR A 194 -0.68 3.60 -12.57
C TYR A 194 -1.32 4.16 -13.85
N ILE A 195 -1.99 5.31 -13.74
CA ILE A 195 -2.63 5.97 -14.90
C ILE A 195 -1.57 6.42 -15.92
N MET A 196 -0.43 6.92 -15.43
CA MET A 196 0.64 7.50 -16.24
C MET A 196 1.61 6.49 -16.84
N GLU A 197 1.45 5.20 -16.54
CA GLU A 197 2.16 4.12 -17.20
C GLU A 197 2.11 4.19 -18.73
N GLU A 198 2.99 3.42 -19.38
CA GLU A 198 3.07 3.32 -20.83
C GLU A 198 1.70 3.09 -21.48
N ASP A 199 1.46 3.85 -22.55
CA ASP A 199 0.26 3.75 -23.34
C ASP A 199 0.14 2.37 -23.98
N THR A 200 -1.02 1.75 -23.81
CA THR A 200 -1.29 0.43 -24.38
C THR A 200 -2.56 0.47 -25.25
N PRO A 201 -2.65 -0.32 -26.35
CA PRO A 201 -3.82 -0.29 -27.23
C PRO A 201 -5.10 -0.72 -26.52
N GLY A 202 -6.06 0.19 -26.41
CA GLY A 202 -7.37 -0.06 -25.79
C GLY A 202 -7.46 0.30 -24.30
N GLN A 203 -6.44 0.98 -23.75
CA GLN A 203 -6.29 1.29 -22.31
C GLN A 203 -7.53 1.87 -21.62
N ALA A 204 -8.33 2.65 -22.34
CA ALA A 204 -9.59 3.15 -21.81
C ALA A 204 -10.54 2.01 -21.37
N GLN A 205 -10.54 0.85 -22.03
CA GLN A 205 -11.44 -0.27 -21.70
C GLN A 205 -10.93 -1.16 -20.56
N TYR A 206 -9.61 -1.27 -20.35
CA TYR A 206 -9.05 -2.20 -19.36
C TYR A 206 -8.28 -1.55 -18.21
N LYS A 207 -7.59 -0.41 -18.41
CA LYS A 207 -6.92 0.32 -17.32
C LYS A 207 -7.89 1.20 -16.55
N GLN A 208 -8.85 1.84 -17.24
CA GLN A 208 -9.80 2.76 -16.58
C GLN A 208 -10.63 2.10 -15.47
N PRO A 209 -11.20 0.89 -15.64
CA PRO A 209 -11.99 0.27 -14.57
C PRO A 209 -11.14 -0.03 -13.33
N ILE A 210 -9.88 -0.44 -13.53
CA ILE A 210 -8.94 -0.70 -12.43
C ILE A 210 -8.58 0.62 -11.72
N ALA A 211 -8.18 1.65 -12.47
CA ALA A 211 -7.90 2.98 -11.91
C ALA A 211 -9.11 3.54 -11.14
N LYS A 212 -10.34 3.30 -11.63
CA LYS A 212 -11.56 3.71 -10.93
C LYS A 212 -11.73 2.99 -9.59
N GLU A 213 -11.50 1.68 -9.52
CA GLU A 213 -11.55 0.96 -8.25
C GLU A 213 -10.45 1.41 -7.28
N MET A 214 -9.26 1.76 -7.78
CA MET A 214 -8.18 2.33 -6.97
C MET A 214 -8.57 3.71 -6.41
N LEU A 215 -9.11 4.61 -7.24
CA LEU A 215 -9.59 5.92 -6.79
C LEU A 215 -10.72 5.83 -5.76
N LYS A 216 -11.56 4.78 -5.81
CA LYS A 216 -12.61 4.53 -4.81
C LYS A 216 -12.07 4.05 -3.46
N GLN A 217 -10.89 3.46 -3.45
CA GLN A 217 -10.24 3.03 -2.21
C GLN A 217 -9.57 4.20 -1.49
N LEU A 218 -9.29 5.31 -2.19
CA LEU A 218 -8.77 6.52 -1.59
C LEU A 218 -9.76 7.14 -0.60
N SER A 219 -9.23 7.67 0.49
CA SER A 219 -9.96 8.51 1.43
C SER A 219 -10.46 9.80 0.78
N ALA A 220 -11.37 10.50 1.44
CA ALA A 220 -11.85 11.79 0.95
C ALA A 220 -10.71 12.81 0.76
N GLN A 221 -9.73 12.83 1.67
CA GLN A 221 -8.58 13.75 1.60
C GLN A 221 -7.60 13.34 0.49
N GLN A 222 -7.32 12.04 0.34
CA GLN A 222 -6.48 11.52 -0.75
C GLN A 222 -7.12 11.75 -2.12
N LEU A 223 -8.43 11.55 -2.23
CA LEU A 223 -9.18 11.81 -3.47
C LEU A 223 -9.22 13.32 -3.76
N ASP A 224 -9.36 14.17 -2.75
CA ASP A 224 -9.29 15.63 -2.91
C ASP A 224 -7.90 16.06 -3.40
N TYR A 225 -6.84 15.52 -2.80
CA TYR A 225 -5.46 15.72 -3.25
C TYR A 225 -5.27 15.26 -4.70
N PHE A 226 -5.70 14.03 -5.04
CA PHE A 226 -5.67 13.53 -6.41
C PHE A 226 -6.40 14.46 -7.38
N ARG A 227 -7.54 15.04 -6.98
CA ARG A 227 -8.43 15.84 -7.85
C ARG A 227 -8.00 17.29 -8.01
N ASN A 228 -7.47 17.90 -6.97
CA ASN A 228 -7.35 19.35 -6.87
C ASN A 228 -5.92 19.86 -6.70
N ASP A 229 -4.96 18.99 -6.35
CA ASP A 229 -3.59 19.43 -6.14
C ASP A 229 -2.85 19.75 -7.46
N ASN A 230 -1.87 20.65 -7.38
CA ASN A 230 -1.10 21.14 -8.52
C ASN A 230 0.20 20.35 -8.79
N HIS A 231 0.43 19.23 -8.11
CA HIS A 231 1.53 18.32 -8.42
C HIS A 231 1.43 17.85 -9.89
N TYR A 232 2.51 18.00 -10.65
CA TYR A 232 2.51 17.79 -12.11
C TYR A 232 2.00 16.39 -12.51
N LEU A 233 2.44 15.35 -11.79
CA LEU A 233 2.02 13.97 -12.03
C LEU A 233 0.50 13.80 -11.86
N LEU A 234 -0.09 14.47 -10.87
CA LEU A 234 -1.54 14.40 -10.61
C LEU A 234 -2.31 15.13 -11.70
N ILE A 235 -1.81 16.27 -12.19
CA ILE A 235 -2.43 17.01 -13.30
C ILE A 235 -2.52 16.12 -14.55
N GLU A 236 -1.40 15.51 -14.97
CA GLU A 236 -1.36 14.67 -16.17
C GLU A 236 -2.19 13.39 -16.01
N ALA A 237 -2.12 12.76 -14.83
CA ALA A 237 -2.91 11.57 -14.53
C ALA A 237 -4.41 11.85 -14.58
N ARG A 238 -4.88 12.96 -13.99
CA ARG A 238 -6.29 13.36 -14.06
C ARG A 238 -6.76 13.54 -15.49
N GLU A 239 -6.01 14.29 -16.30
CA GLU A 239 -6.36 14.52 -17.71
C GLU A 239 -6.49 13.20 -18.48
N ARG A 240 -5.52 12.30 -18.31
CA ARG A 240 -5.53 10.99 -18.95
C ARG A 240 -6.71 10.12 -18.47
N TYR A 241 -6.96 10.06 -17.17
CA TYR A 241 -8.06 9.29 -16.58
C TYR A 241 -9.43 9.80 -17.02
N GLU A 242 -9.61 11.12 -17.10
CA GLU A 242 -10.84 11.75 -17.59
C GLU A 242 -11.08 11.45 -19.08
N ASN A 243 -10.02 11.47 -19.89
CA ASN A 243 -10.09 11.07 -21.29
C ASN A 243 -10.50 9.60 -21.46
N TRP A 244 -9.93 8.69 -20.67
CA TRP A 244 -10.35 7.28 -20.66
C TRP A 244 -11.81 7.13 -20.25
N SER A 245 -12.21 7.82 -19.18
CA SER A 245 -13.56 7.79 -18.64
C SER A 245 -14.58 8.29 -19.66
N SER A 246 -14.28 9.38 -20.35
CA SER A 246 -15.08 9.88 -21.48
C SER A 246 -15.22 8.85 -22.60
N ALA A 247 -14.10 8.20 -22.98
CA ALA A 247 -14.08 7.21 -24.05
C ALA A 247 -14.93 5.96 -23.75
N VAL A 248 -15.10 5.59 -22.47
CA VAL A 248 -15.99 4.49 -22.04
C VAL A 248 -17.38 4.95 -21.61
N GLY A 249 -17.71 6.24 -21.79
CA GLY A 249 -19.02 6.80 -21.45
C GLY A 249 -19.26 6.89 -19.93
N ASP A 250 -18.20 7.11 -19.15
CA ASP A 250 -18.28 7.33 -17.71
C ASP A 250 -18.36 8.81 -17.36
N VAL A 251 -19.59 9.27 -17.19
CA VAL A 251 -19.92 10.67 -16.89
C VAL A 251 -19.56 11.10 -15.47
N ASN A 252 -19.40 10.14 -14.56
CA ASN A 252 -19.06 10.37 -13.16
C ASN A 252 -17.83 9.52 -12.78
N PRO A 253 -16.63 9.91 -13.24
CA PRO A 253 -15.42 9.10 -13.05
C PRO A 253 -15.02 8.97 -11.57
N TYR A 254 -15.18 10.05 -10.79
CA TYR A 254 -14.81 10.11 -9.38
C TYR A 254 -15.93 9.77 -8.40
N GLU A 255 -17.16 9.58 -8.87
CA GLU A 255 -18.26 9.19 -8.01
C GLU A 255 -18.62 7.72 -8.20
N ASP A 256 -19.20 7.16 -7.15
CA ASP A 256 -19.87 5.88 -7.23
C ASP A 256 -20.91 5.94 -8.35
N ARG A 257 -20.74 5.08 -9.35
CA ARG A 257 -21.91 4.47 -9.97
C ARG A 257 -22.55 3.56 -8.92
N ASN A 258 -23.20 4.17 -7.93
CA ASN A 258 -24.48 3.65 -7.48
C ASN A 258 -25.48 3.80 -8.63
N ILE A 259 -25.22 3.12 -9.76
CA ILE A 259 -26.31 2.52 -10.49
C ILE A 259 -26.79 1.43 -9.54
N LYS A 260 -27.60 1.81 -8.55
CA LYS A 260 -28.69 0.94 -8.12
C LYS A 260 -29.37 0.57 -9.42
N MET A 261 -29.14 -0.63 -9.94
CA MET A 261 -30.01 -1.19 -10.95
C MET A 261 -31.38 -1.12 -10.32
N SER A 262 -32.18 -0.14 -10.76
CA SER A 262 -33.59 -0.08 -10.44
C SER A 262 -34.11 -1.47 -10.72
N LYS A 263 -34.75 -2.11 -9.73
CA LYS A 263 -35.34 -3.45 -9.87
C LYS A 263 -36.24 -3.56 -11.13
N SER A 264 -36.68 -2.42 -11.68
CA SER A 264 -37.38 -2.32 -12.96
C SER A 264 -36.56 -2.77 -14.18
N SER A 265 -35.26 -2.49 -14.26
CA SER A 265 -34.44 -2.78 -15.46
C SER A 265 -34.05 -4.25 -15.55
N THR A 266 -33.78 -4.90 -14.41
CA THR A 266 -33.50 -6.34 -14.34
C THR A 266 -34.70 -7.17 -14.79
N ILE A 267 -35.91 -6.75 -14.42
CA ILE A 267 -37.15 -7.41 -14.85
C ILE A 267 -37.33 -7.29 -16.37
N VAL A 268 -37.05 -6.12 -16.96
CA VAL A 268 -37.17 -5.91 -18.41
C VAL A 268 -36.15 -6.75 -19.20
N ILE A 269 -34.91 -6.84 -18.72
CA ILE A 269 -33.87 -7.66 -19.37
C ILE A 269 -34.17 -9.16 -19.24
N ILE A 270 -34.67 -9.61 -18.08
CA ILE A 270 -35.09 -11.01 -17.88
C ILE A 270 -36.30 -11.35 -18.77
N ILE A 271 -37.30 -10.46 -18.88
CA ILE A 271 -38.46 -10.68 -19.76
C ILE A 271 -38.03 -10.76 -21.24
N LEU A 272 -37.09 -9.92 -21.68
CA LEU A 272 -36.54 -9.97 -23.03
C LEU A 272 -35.77 -11.27 -23.30
N LEU A 273 -34.95 -11.73 -22.35
CA LEU A 273 -34.20 -12.99 -22.47
C LEU A 273 -35.12 -14.22 -22.49
N VAL A 274 -36.13 -14.28 -21.62
CA VAL A 274 -37.13 -15.37 -21.61
C VAL A 274 -37.97 -15.34 -22.88
N GLY A 275 -38.33 -14.15 -23.38
CA GLY A 275 -39.04 -13.99 -24.65
C GLY A 275 -38.24 -14.50 -25.85
N LEU A 276 -36.95 -14.14 -25.93
CA LEU A 276 -36.03 -14.59 -26.98
C LEU A 276 -35.80 -16.10 -26.93
N LEU A 277 -35.59 -16.68 -25.74
CA LEU A 277 -35.43 -18.12 -25.57
C LEU A 277 -36.71 -18.89 -25.91
N GLY A 278 -37.89 -18.35 -25.57
CA GLY A 278 -39.18 -18.92 -25.95
C GLY A 278 -39.41 -18.94 -27.47
N ILE A 279 -39.07 -17.86 -28.16
CA ILE A 279 -39.17 -17.78 -29.63
C ILE A 279 -38.19 -18.75 -30.29
N CYS A 280 -36.94 -18.82 -29.82
CA CYS A 280 -35.95 -19.77 -30.33
C CYS A 280 -36.39 -21.23 -30.14
N TYR A 281 -36.99 -21.58 -28.99
CA TYR A 281 -37.53 -22.92 -28.75
C TYR A 281 -38.68 -23.29 -29.70
N ILE A 282 -39.61 -22.35 -29.95
CA ILE A 282 -40.72 -22.57 -30.89
C ILE A 282 -40.20 -22.78 -32.31
N VAL A 283 -39.23 -21.97 -32.76
CA VAL A 283 -38.63 -22.10 -34.09
C VAL A 283 -37.89 -23.43 -34.23
N PHE A 284 -37.12 -23.82 -33.22
CA PHE A 284 -36.39 -25.09 -33.21
C PHE A 284 -37.34 -26.29 -33.25
N LYS A 285 -38.38 -26.32 -32.40
CA LYS A 285 -39.37 -27.42 -32.40
C LYS A 285 -40.14 -27.53 -33.73
N ARG A 286 -40.37 -26.39 -34.41
CA ARG A 286 -41.06 -26.36 -35.71
C ARG A 286 -40.18 -26.84 -36.87
N GLN A 287 -38.86 -26.78 -36.74
CA GLN A 287 -37.92 -27.37 -37.70
C GLN A 287 -37.69 -28.86 -37.47
N VAL A 288 -37.72 -29.33 -36.23
CA VAL A 288 -37.56 -30.76 -35.89
C VAL A 288 -38.80 -31.61 -36.25
N ASN A 289 -39.99 -31.01 -36.32
CA ASN A 289 -41.24 -31.68 -36.68
C ASN A 289 -41.64 -31.51 -38.17
N LYS A 290 -40.70 -31.11 -39.03
CA LYS A 290 -40.83 -31.16 -40.50
C LYS A 290 -39.99 -32.31 -41.03
#